data_AF-A0A529KGB0-F1
#
_entry.id   AF-A0A529KGB0-F1
#
_cell.length_a   1.000
_cell.length_b   1.000
_cell.length_c   1.000
_cell.angle_alpha   90.00
_cell.angle_beta   90.00
_cell.angle_gamma   90.00
#
_symmetry.space_group_name_H-M   'P 1'
#
loop_
_entity.id
_entity.type
_entity.pdbx_description
1 polymer ?
#
loop_
_entity_poly.entity_id
_entity_poly.type
_entity_poly.pdbx_seq_one_letter_code
_entity_poly.pdbx_strand_id
1 'polypeptide(L)'
;GGTHGSLAVPSLEVWRNPGKRSWWEPLDQKRNEVDDEDPLVLQIRQFCNVIRGDEPPLVSGREGLETLRVIDAVKRSAATGERIELN
;
A
#
# COMPACT_ATOMS: atom_id res chain seq x y z
N GLY A 1 -4.63 15.34 -2.79
CA GLY A 1 -5.33 16.14 -1.75
C GLY A 1 -6.81 15.84 -1.81
N GLY A 2 -7.49 15.80 -0.67
CA GLY A 2 -8.92 15.52 -0.58
C GLY A 2 -9.71 16.65 0.11
N THR A 3 -11.03 16.58 0.05
CA THR A 3 -11.98 17.61 0.54
C THR A 3 -11.90 17.87 2.06
N HIS A 4 -11.37 16.92 2.83
CA HIS A 4 -11.30 16.97 4.30
C HIS A 4 -9.87 16.87 4.86
N GLY A 5 -8.87 16.82 3.97
CA GLY A 5 -7.49 16.59 4.33
C GLY A 5 -6.74 15.82 3.26
N SER A 6 -5.46 15.57 3.50
CA SER A 6 -4.58 14.84 2.60
C SER A 6 -3.61 13.97 3.38
N LEU A 7 -3.34 12.77 2.84
CA LEU A 7 -2.25 11.91 3.25
C LEU A 7 -1.12 12.04 2.24
N ALA A 8 0.08 12.38 2.69
CA ALA A 8 1.29 12.30 1.90
C ALA A 8 1.85 10.87 1.99
N VAL A 9 2.17 10.29 0.83
CA VAL A 9 2.85 9.01 0.71
C VAL A 9 4.21 9.29 0.05
N PRO A 10 5.34 8.76 0.55
CA PRO A 10 5.45 7.74 1.60
C PRO A 10 5.62 8.27 3.03
N SER A 11 5.69 9.60 3.26
CA SER A 11 6.00 10.16 4.58
C SER A 11 4.95 9.90 5.66
N LEU A 12 3.75 9.47 5.26
CA LEU A 12 2.58 9.20 6.11
C LEU A 12 2.13 10.43 6.93
N GLU A 13 2.38 11.62 6.39
CA GLU A 13 1.90 12.87 6.96
C GLU A 13 0.44 13.12 6.58
N VAL A 14 -0.38 13.28 7.60
CA VAL A 14 -1.79 13.64 7.48
C VAL A 14 -1.94 15.13 7.77
N TRP A 15 -2.54 15.83 6.82
CA TRP A 15 -2.87 17.24 6.92
C TRP A 15 -4.40 17.40 6.97
N ARG A 16 -4.93 18.18 7.91
CA ARG A 16 -6.38 18.42 8.05
C ARG A 16 -6.65 19.82 8.61
N ASN A 17 -7.75 20.47 8.19
CA ASN A 17 -8.33 21.59 8.94
C ASN A 17 -9.28 21.03 10.01
N PRO A 18 -8.95 21.12 11.30
CA PRO A 18 -9.84 20.64 12.37
C PRO A 18 -11.07 21.56 12.56
N GLY A 19 -10.96 22.82 12.17
CA GLY A 19 -12.03 23.83 12.24
C GLY A 19 -12.61 24.17 10.86
N LYS A 20 -12.71 25.48 10.58
CA LYS A 20 -13.25 25.97 9.31
C LYS A 20 -12.26 25.68 8.18
N ARG A 21 -12.78 25.22 7.03
CA ARG A 21 -11.97 25.02 5.81
C ARG A 21 -11.72 26.37 5.17
N SER A 22 -10.54 26.92 5.44
CA SER A 22 -10.14 28.25 5.00
C SER A 22 -8.62 28.27 4.90
N TRP A 23 -8.10 28.95 3.88
CA TRP A 23 -6.67 29.17 3.70
C TRP A 23 -6.03 29.99 4.84
N TRP A 24 -6.86 30.67 5.62
CA TRP A 24 -6.44 31.51 6.75
C TRP A 24 -6.42 30.76 8.09
N GLU A 25 -6.90 29.51 8.13
CA GLU A 25 -6.95 28.71 9.35
C GLU A 25 -5.74 27.78 9.42
N PRO A 26 -5.14 27.59 10.60
CA PRO A 26 -4.00 26.69 10.75
C PRO A 26 -4.41 25.25 10.38
N LEU A 27 -3.50 24.58 9.67
CA LEU A 27 -3.61 23.15 9.37
C LEU A 27 -3.02 22.35 10.54
N ASP A 28 -3.73 21.31 10.94
CA ASP A 28 -3.16 20.26 11.78
C ASP A 28 -2.33 19.32 10.90
N GLN A 29 -1.11 19.02 11.34
CA GLN A 29 -0.18 18.11 10.68
C GLN A 29 0.22 17.03 11.67
N LYS A 30 -0.03 15.78 11.31
CA LYS A 30 0.40 14.62 12.09
C LYS A 30 1.15 13.64 11.21
N ARG A 31 2.36 13.28 11.62
CA ARG A 31 3.07 12.14 11.04
C ARG A 31 2.66 10.87 11.78
N ASN A 32 2.31 9.83 11.04
CA ASN A 32 2.12 8.50 11.63
C ASN A 32 3.47 7.79 11.62
N GLU A 33 3.96 7.44 12.80
CA GLU A 33 5.19 6.67 12.95
C GLU A 33 4.92 5.20 12.61
N VAL A 34 5.86 4.61 11.90
CA VAL A 34 5.91 3.17 11.59
C VAL A 34 7.29 2.71 12.01
N ASP A 35 7.37 1.49 12.55
CA ASP A 35 8.63 0.91 12.96
C ASP A 35 9.60 0.86 11.78
N ASP A 36 10.82 1.36 12.01
CA ASP A 36 11.89 1.38 11.01
C ASP A 36 12.63 0.03 11.02
N GLU A 37 11.89 -1.04 10.74
CA GLU A 37 12.46 -2.36 10.50
C GLU A 37 12.56 -2.63 9.00
N ASP A 38 13.66 -3.27 8.58
CA ASP A 38 13.85 -3.64 7.19
C ASP A 38 12.74 -4.63 6.77
N PRO A 39 11.87 -4.25 5.81
CA PRO A 39 10.75 -5.09 5.40
C PRO A 39 11.21 -6.42 4.78
N LEU A 40 12.39 -6.47 4.16
CA LEU A 40 12.92 -7.72 3.60
C LEU A 40 13.34 -8.68 4.71
N VAL A 41 13.94 -8.16 5.79
CA VAL A 41 14.29 -8.97 6.98
C VAL A 41 13.02 -9.54 7.61
N LEU A 42 11.99 -8.71 7.79
CA LEU A 42 10.68 -9.14 8.29
C LEU A 42 10.06 -10.22 7.40
N GLN A 43 10.09 -10.03 6.08
CA GLN A 43 9.55 -10.97 5.11
C GLN A 43 10.28 -12.32 5.12
N ILE A 44 11.62 -12.32 5.19
CA ILE A 44 12.41 -13.55 5.25
C ILE A 44 12.13 -14.30 6.56
N ARG A 45 12.03 -13.58 7.69
CA ARG A 45 11.71 -14.19 8.99
C ARG A 45 10.35 -14.90 8.96
N GLN A 46 9.34 -14.22 8.42
CA GLN A 46 7.98 -14.75 8.22
C GLN A 46 8.02 -16.02 7.34
N PHE A 47 8.73 -15.94 6.21
CA PHE A 47 8.86 -17.06 5.28
C PHE A 47 9.51 -18.29 5.94
N CYS A 48 10.56 -18.09 6.76
CA CYS A 48 11.17 -19.19 7.51
C CYS A 48 10.20 -19.83 8.51
N ASN A 49 9.40 -19.04 9.21
CA ASN A 49 8.42 -19.55 10.18
C ASN A 49 7.30 -20.35 9.48
N VAL A 50 6.86 -19.90 8.30
CA VAL A 50 5.90 -20.65 7.47
C VAL A 50 6.45 -22.01 7.05
N ILE A 51 7.72 -22.06 6.62
CA ILE A 51 8.38 -23.32 6.24
C ILE A 51 8.44 -24.29 7.42
N ARG A 52 8.66 -23.78 8.63
CA ARG A 52 8.69 -24.59 9.86
C ARG A 52 7.31 -25.02 10.35
N GLY A 53 6.25 -24.38 9.84
CA GLY A 53 4.88 -24.60 10.30
C GLY A 53 4.52 -23.82 11.58
N ASP A 54 5.36 -22.86 11.97
CA ASP A 54 5.18 -22.06 13.19
C ASP A 54 4.11 -20.96 13.02
N GLU A 55 3.85 -20.54 11.78
CA GLU A 55 2.83 -19.54 11.46
C GLU A 55 2.25 -19.76 10.04
N PRO A 56 1.00 -19.35 9.76
CA PRO A 56 0.46 -19.35 8.41
C PRO A 56 1.08 -18.24 7.55
N PRO A 57 1.12 -18.38 6.21
CA PRO A 57 1.57 -17.30 5.34
C PRO A 57 0.66 -16.08 5.46
N LEU A 58 1.24 -14.89 5.64
CA LEU A 58 0.48 -13.63 5.68
C LEU A 58 -0.25 -13.34 4.35
N VAL A 59 0.30 -13.81 3.23
CA VAL A 59 -0.32 -13.74 1.91
C VAL A 59 -0.20 -15.12 1.26
N SER A 60 -1.30 -15.64 0.75
CA SER A 60 -1.32 -16.96 0.14
C SER A 60 -0.62 -16.96 -1.23
N GLY A 61 -0.12 -18.13 -1.65
CA GLY A 61 0.42 -18.29 -3.01
C GLY A 61 -0.63 -18.01 -4.10
N ARG A 62 -1.92 -18.26 -3.80
CA ARG A 62 -3.02 -17.95 -4.71
C ARG A 62 -3.17 -16.44 -4.93
N GLU A 63 -3.15 -15.64 -3.87
CA GLU A 63 -3.21 -14.16 -3.99
C GLU A 63 -1.96 -13.60 -4.68
N GLY A 64 -0.79 -14.20 -4.45
CA GLY A 64 0.42 -13.90 -5.22
C GLY A 64 0.22 -14.12 -6.72
N LEU A 65 -0.42 -15.23 -7.11
CA LEU A 65 -0.74 -15.51 -8.51
C LEU A 65 -1.75 -14.50 -9.10
N GLU A 66 -2.79 -14.12 -8.35
CA GLU A 66 -3.75 -13.10 -8.82
C GLU A 66 -3.06 -11.75 -9.04
N THR A 67 -2.12 -11.38 -8.17
CA THR A 67 -1.30 -10.17 -8.34
C THR A 67 -0.49 -10.23 -9.65
N LEU A 68 0.12 -11.38 -9.94
CA LEU A 68 0.86 -11.59 -11.20
C LEU A 68 -0.06 -11.48 -12.43
N ARG A 69 -1.30 -11.98 -12.36
CA ARG A 69 -2.30 -11.84 -13.45
C ARG A 69 -2.64 -10.38 -13.72
N VAL A 70 -2.81 -9.56 -12.67
CA VAL A 70 -3.03 -8.11 -12.82
C VAL A 70 -1.83 -7.45 -13.50
N ILE A 71 -0.61 -7.76 -13.06
CA ILE A 71 0.62 -7.20 -13.64
C ILE A 71 0.73 -7.57 -15.13
N ASP A 72 0.44 -8.82 -15.49
CA ASP A 72 0.42 -9.28 -16.89
C ASP A 72 -0.61 -8.51 -17.72
N ALA A 73 -1.84 -8.37 -17.23
CA ALA A 73 -2.91 -7.65 -17.92
C ALA A 73 -2.56 -6.17 -18.14
N VAL A 74 -1.95 -5.50 -17.16
CA VAL A 74 -1.47 -4.12 -17.29
C VAL A 74 -0.41 -4.03 -18.40
N LYS A 75 0.56 -4.94 -18.41
CA LYS A 75 1.61 -4.96 -19.45
C LYS A 75 1.02 -5.16 -20.84
N ARG A 76 0.08 -6.10 -20.99
CA ARG A 76 -0.60 -6.37 -22.26
C ARG A 76 -1.43 -5.17 -22.72
N SER A 77 -2.22 -4.58 -21.82
CA SER A 77 -3.02 -3.38 -22.11
C SER A 77 -2.15 -2.21 -22.56
N ALA A 78 -1.01 -1.97 -21.90
CA ALA A 78 -0.08 -0.92 -22.29
C ALA A 78 0.55 -1.17 -23.67
N ALA A 79 0.83 -2.43 -24.02
CA ALA A 79 1.42 -2.79 -25.30
C ALA A 79 0.42 -2.71 -26.46
N THR A 80 -0.85 -3.04 -26.24
CA THR A 80 -1.88 -3.08 -27.30
C THR A 80 -2.75 -1.83 -27.36
N GLY A 81 -2.82 -1.05 -26.29
CA GLY A 81 -3.79 0.05 -26.15
C GLY A 81 -5.23 -0.43 -25.91
N GLU A 82 -5.44 -1.72 -25.66
CA GLU A 82 -6.77 -2.31 -25.47
C GLU A 82 -7.07 -2.59 -24.00
N ARG A 83 -8.36 -2.63 -23.66
CA ARG A 83 -8.81 -3.08 -22.33
C ARG A 83 -8.64 -4.60 -22.21
N ILE A 84 -7.92 -5.05 -21.18
CA ILE A 84 -7.80 -6.47 -20.82
C ILE A 84 -8.72 -6.78 -19.64
N GLU A 85 -9.59 -7.77 -19.78
CA GLU A 85 -10.42 -8.27 -18.67
C GLU A 85 -9.69 -9.35 -17.87
N LEU A 86 -9.85 -9.32 -16.55
CA LEU A 86 -9.35 -10.33 -15.63
C LEU A 86 -10.48 -11.33 -15.36
N ASN A 87 -10.18 -12.63 -15.48
CA ASN A 87 -11.11 -13.74 -15.23
C ASN A 87 -10.90 -14.36 -13.86
#